data_AF-A0A3M7NE75-F1
#
_entry.id   AF-A0A3M7NE75-F1
#
_cell.length_a   1.000
_cell.length_b   1.000
_cell.length_c   1.000
_cell.angle_alpha   90.00
_cell.angle_beta   90.00
_cell.angle_gamma   90.00
#
_symmetry.space_group_name_H-M   'P 1'
#
loop_
_entity.id
_entity.type
_entity.pdbx_description
1 polymer ?
#
loop_
_entity_poly.entity_id
_entity_poly.type
_entity_poly.pdbx_seq_one_letter_code
_entity_poly.pdbx_strand_id
1 'polypeptide(L)'
;MPAYMAIRAFNIELARIPDVVSNPAIGSMRMQAWRQFIDAAFDLRPPEEPVALLLASYMRQGFKLSKTWFKRVIDARDQKLSHPGFGSVAELESYAEATYSTLLYLTLSALPVHSVTMDHLASHIGKAAGIAAVLRGVPLLAFPGPPNHHSNNPAGLGLPSRERRGVITLPLDVMSQSGLREETVFRQGGKADGLQDAVFSVATRASDHLITARTMLKNVRHNKAPGHEYEYIGEQEHQYDDQVEWDEAGASEEYKRSYGVLMGPSISTQLWLDRLQKLDFDIFSPKLHAPEWKLPFVAWWKSRQTRL
;
A
#
# COMPACT_ATOMS: atom_id res chain seq x y z
N MET A 1 9.10 -18.15 -0.52
CA MET A 1 8.74 -17.84 0.89
C MET A 1 9.64 -16.77 1.53
N PRO A 2 10.99 -16.87 1.51
CA PRO A 2 11.86 -15.85 2.12
C PRO A 2 11.66 -14.44 1.55
N ALA A 3 11.56 -14.30 0.23
CA ALA A 3 11.34 -13.01 -0.43
C ALA A 3 10.03 -12.33 0.00
N TYR A 4 8.92 -13.07 0.01
CA TYR A 4 7.63 -12.54 0.47
C TYR A 4 7.72 -12.02 1.91
N MET A 5 8.28 -12.81 2.83
CA MET A 5 8.45 -12.39 4.23
C MET A 5 9.35 -11.15 4.34
N ALA A 6 10.45 -11.09 3.60
CA ALA A 6 11.35 -9.94 3.57
C ALA A 6 10.67 -8.67 3.04
N ILE A 7 9.92 -8.77 1.95
CA ILE A 7 9.16 -7.64 1.37
C ILE A 7 8.09 -7.14 2.35
N ARG A 8 7.38 -8.04 3.03
CA ARG A 8 6.36 -7.66 4.02
C ARG A 8 6.99 -7.03 5.27
N ALA A 9 8.09 -7.58 5.76
CA ALA A 9 8.83 -7.04 6.90
C ALA A 9 9.41 -5.66 6.57
N PHE A 10 10.02 -5.50 5.39
CA PHE A 10 10.48 -4.21 4.85
C PHE A 10 9.36 -3.15 4.90
N ASN A 11 8.17 -3.47 4.39
CA ASN A 11 7.05 -2.53 4.42
C ASN A 11 6.66 -2.14 5.85
N ILE A 12 6.63 -3.10 6.79
CA ILE A 12 6.30 -2.82 8.20
C ILE A 12 7.37 -1.92 8.83
N GLU A 13 8.66 -2.21 8.61
CA GLU A 13 9.77 -1.43 9.14
C GLU A 13 9.81 0.00 8.60
N LEU A 14 9.46 0.22 7.33
CA LEU A 14 9.33 1.58 6.81
C LEU A 14 8.08 2.28 7.32
N ALA A 15 6.94 1.59 7.37
CA ALA A 15 5.66 2.17 7.77
C ALA A 15 5.65 2.65 9.23
N ARG A 16 6.42 2.00 10.11
CA ARG A 16 6.52 2.38 11.53
C ARG A 16 7.50 3.52 11.81
N ILE A 17 8.34 3.94 10.85
CA ILE A 17 9.34 5.00 11.07
C ILE A 17 8.71 6.27 11.66
N PRO A 18 7.61 6.82 11.10
CA PRO A 18 6.96 8.01 11.66
C PRO A 18 6.55 7.82 13.13
N ASP A 19 6.19 6.60 13.54
CA ASP A 19 5.73 6.29 14.90
C ASP A 19 6.85 6.09 15.91
N VAL A 20 8.10 5.91 15.48
CA VAL A 20 9.24 5.64 16.38
C VAL A 20 10.29 6.73 16.41
N VAL A 21 10.19 7.74 15.54
CA VAL A 21 11.09 8.90 15.53
C VAL A 21 10.46 10.11 16.22
N SER A 22 11.28 10.98 16.79
CA SER A 22 10.81 12.20 17.48
C SER A 22 10.55 13.37 16.54
N ASN A 23 11.18 13.40 15.36
CA ASN A 23 10.96 14.42 14.34
C ASN A 23 11.21 13.87 12.92
N PRO A 24 10.72 14.58 11.87
CA PRO A 24 10.90 14.15 10.48
C PRO A 24 12.35 14.02 10.04
N ALA A 25 13.27 14.87 10.53
CA ALA A 25 14.69 14.81 10.14
C ALA A 25 15.34 13.48 10.55
N ILE A 26 15.06 13.00 11.76
CA ILE A 26 15.50 11.67 12.22
C ILE A 26 14.83 10.57 11.38
N GLY A 27 13.57 10.75 11.01
CA GLY A 27 12.87 9.88 10.07
C GLY A 27 13.61 9.75 8.74
N SER A 28 13.99 10.88 8.13
CA SER A 28 14.73 10.89 6.86
C SER A 28 16.12 10.29 6.99
N MET A 29 16.81 10.47 8.13
CA MET A 29 18.07 9.75 8.40
C MET A 29 17.87 8.23 8.41
N ARG A 30 16.77 7.73 9.00
CA ARG A 30 16.43 6.29 8.97
C ARG A 30 16.05 5.83 7.56
N MET A 31 15.31 6.61 6.80
CA MET A 31 15.02 6.31 5.38
C MET A 31 16.32 6.22 4.57
N GLN A 32 17.27 7.11 4.81
CA GLN A 32 18.60 7.06 4.18
C GLN A 32 19.38 5.80 4.57
N ALA A 33 19.35 5.40 5.84
CA ALA A 33 19.94 4.13 6.28
C ALA A 33 19.29 2.94 5.54
N TRP A 34 17.96 2.93 5.38
CA TRP A 34 17.28 1.90 4.59
C TRP A 34 17.72 1.86 3.12
N ARG A 35 17.96 3.01 2.47
CA ARG A 35 18.53 3.03 1.11
C ARG A 35 19.88 2.31 1.07
N GLN A 36 20.75 2.59 2.05
CA GLN A 36 22.06 1.94 2.18
C GLN A 36 21.94 0.44 2.49
N PHE A 37 20.99 0.03 3.34
CA PHE A 37 20.76 -1.38 3.66
C PHE A 37 20.31 -2.17 2.43
N ILE A 38 19.44 -1.58 1.60
CA ILE A 38 19.04 -2.16 0.31
C ILE A 38 20.24 -2.20 -0.63
N ASP A 39 21.03 -1.11 -0.76
CA ASP A 39 22.25 -1.11 -1.58
C ASP A 39 23.20 -2.25 -1.19
N ALA A 40 23.50 -2.39 0.10
CA ALA A 40 24.39 -3.41 0.65
C ALA A 40 23.84 -4.84 0.49
N ALA A 41 22.52 -5.03 0.63
CA ALA A 41 21.87 -6.32 0.41
C ALA A 41 22.00 -6.77 -1.06
N PHE A 42 21.81 -5.86 -2.01
CA PHE A 42 21.96 -6.12 -3.45
C PHE A 42 23.43 -6.37 -3.86
N ASP A 43 24.38 -5.79 -3.13
CA ASP A 43 25.81 -6.11 -3.24
C ASP A 43 26.19 -7.44 -2.56
N LEU A 44 25.21 -8.19 -2.02
CA LEU A 44 25.38 -9.42 -1.26
C LEU A 44 26.26 -9.28 0.00
N ARG A 45 26.40 -8.05 0.50
CA ARG A 45 27.13 -7.67 1.73
C ARG A 45 26.16 -6.99 2.72
N PRO A 46 25.06 -7.65 3.13
CA PRO A 46 24.05 -7.03 3.99
C PRO A 46 24.64 -6.68 5.37
N PRO A 47 24.18 -5.59 6.00
CA PRO A 47 24.42 -5.35 7.43
C PRO A 47 23.66 -6.36 8.30
N GLU A 48 23.84 -6.32 9.62
CA GLU A 48 23.08 -7.12 10.61
C GLU A 48 21.62 -6.66 10.79
N GLU A 49 20.96 -6.32 9.68
CA GLU A 49 19.54 -5.99 9.61
C GLU A 49 18.79 -7.21 9.04
N PRO A 50 17.85 -7.84 9.80
CA PRO A 50 17.17 -9.07 9.39
C PRO A 50 16.54 -9.02 7.99
N VAL A 51 15.94 -7.89 7.62
CA VAL A 51 15.35 -7.72 6.28
C VAL A 51 16.43 -7.76 5.20
N ALA A 52 17.53 -7.04 5.39
CA ALA A 52 18.64 -6.99 4.44
C ALA A 52 19.31 -8.38 4.30
N LEU A 53 19.49 -9.09 5.41
CA LEU A 53 20.01 -10.46 5.44
C LEU A 53 19.12 -11.43 4.64
N LEU A 54 17.80 -11.37 4.82
CA LEU A 54 16.86 -12.23 4.10
C LEU A 54 16.84 -11.92 2.59
N LEU A 55 16.89 -10.65 2.20
CA LEU A 55 16.96 -10.24 0.80
C LEU A 55 18.26 -10.74 0.15
N ALA A 56 19.41 -10.53 0.78
CA ALA A 56 20.69 -11.01 0.28
C ALA A 56 20.73 -12.54 0.20
N SER A 57 20.19 -13.26 1.19
CA SER A 57 20.10 -14.72 1.19
C SER A 57 19.25 -15.26 0.03
N TYR A 58 18.14 -14.58 -0.28
CA TYR A 58 17.32 -14.90 -1.44
C TYR A 58 18.08 -14.67 -2.75
N MET A 59 18.78 -13.53 -2.90
CA MET A 59 19.56 -13.23 -4.12
C MET A 59 20.78 -14.13 -4.29
N ARG A 60 21.43 -14.59 -3.21
CA ARG A 60 22.55 -15.56 -3.28
C ARG A 60 22.14 -16.91 -3.89
N GLN A 61 20.85 -17.25 -3.87
CA GLN A 61 20.33 -18.46 -4.53
C GLN A 61 20.17 -18.28 -6.05
N GLY A 62 20.52 -17.12 -6.60
CA GLY A 62 20.41 -16.80 -8.04
C GLY A 62 19.09 -16.15 -8.44
N PHE A 63 18.17 -15.90 -7.49
CA PHE A 63 16.94 -15.18 -7.76
C PHE A 63 17.20 -13.67 -7.91
N LYS A 64 16.40 -13.02 -8.77
CA LYS A 64 16.48 -11.59 -9.04
C LYS A 64 15.34 -10.84 -8.36
N LEU A 65 15.63 -9.62 -7.91
CA LEU A 65 14.65 -8.65 -7.43
C LEU A 65 14.97 -7.29 -8.05
N SER A 66 14.00 -6.39 -8.10
CA SER A 66 14.24 -5.01 -8.55
C SER A 66 14.65 -4.14 -7.38
N LYS A 67 15.88 -3.63 -7.44
CA LYS A 67 16.40 -2.65 -6.48
C LYS A 67 15.62 -1.33 -6.53
N THR A 68 15.22 -0.92 -7.73
CA THR A 68 14.52 0.34 -7.97
C THR A 68 13.15 0.34 -7.30
N TRP A 69 12.43 -0.78 -7.32
CA TRP A 69 11.15 -0.91 -6.61
C TRP A 69 11.28 -0.70 -5.09
N PHE A 70 12.33 -1.23 -4.45
CA PHE A 70 12.58 -0.95 -3.04
C PHE A 70 12.85 0.54 -2.78
N LYS A 71 13.67 1.19 -3.63
CA LYS A 71 13.99 2.62 -3.49
C LYS A 71 12.74 3.50 -3.68
N ARG A 72 11.89 3.19 -4.65
CA ARG A 72 10.62 3.91 -4.88
C ARG A 72 9.74 3.93 -3.63
N VAL A 73 9.60 2.79 -2.93
CA VAL A 73 8.82 2.73 -1.67
C VAL A 73 9.45 3.58 -0.56
N ILE A 74 10.78 3.56 -0.44
CA ILE A 74 11.50 4.40 0.54
C ILE A 74 11.25 5.87 0.23
N ASP A 75 11.43 6.28 -1.02
CA ASP A 75 11.30 7.67 -1.46
C ASP A 75 9.87 8.20 -1.26
N ALA A 76 8.85 7.42 -1.63
CA ALA A 76 7.46 7.77 -1.42
C ALA A 76 7.12 7.98 0.06
N ARG A 77 7.68 7.15 0.96
CA ARG A 77 7.45 7.27 2.41
C ARG A 77 8.26 8.39 3.05
N ASP A 78 9.49 8.63 2.59
CA ASP A 78 10.34 9.74 3.05
C ASP A 78 9.68 11.10 2.78
N GLN A 79 9.10 11.27 1.58
CA GLN A 79 8.36 12.49 1.21
C GLN A 79 7.17 12.79 2.15
N LYS A 80 6.52 11.75 2.68
CA LYS A 80 5.37 11.88 3.58
C LYS A 80 5.71 12.10 5.05
N LEU A 81 7.00 12.07 5.44
CA LEU A 81 7.40 12.34 6.83
C LEU A 81 7.07 13.75 7.30
N SER A 82 7.18 14.73 6.40
CA SER A 82 6.93 16.16 6.73
C SER A 82 5.50 16.59 6.39
N HIS A 83 4.93 16.04 5.32
CA HIS A 83 3.62 16.42 4.79
C HIS A 83 2.73 15.18 4.62
N PRO A 84 2.13 14.67 5.71
CA PRO A 84 1.37 13.42 5.69
C PRO A 84 0.01 13.50 4.98
N GLY A 85 -0.54 14.71 4.77
CA GLY A 85 -1.80 14.92 4.04
C GLY A 85 -1.66 14.78 2.52
N PHE A 86 -2.77 14.88 1.79
CA PHE A 86 -2.82 14.81 0.32
C PHE A 86 -3.57 16.02 -0.23
N GLY A 87 -3.04 16.65 -1.27
CA GLY A 87 -3.69 17.76 -1.96
C GLY A 87 -4.86 17.32 -2.83
N SER A 88 -4.78 16.12 -3.41
CA SER A 88 -5.83 15.58 -4.28
C SER A 88 -5.98 14.07 -4.21
N VAL A 89 -7.11 13.55 -4.73
CA VAL A 89 -7.29 12.09 -4.91
C VAL A 89 -6.20 11.51 -5.80
N ALA A 90 -5.79 12.23 -6.85
CA ALA A 90 -4.73 11.78 -7.76
C ALA A 90 -3.36 11.65 -7.05
N GLU A 91 -3.05 12.54 -6.11
CA GLU A 91 -1.84 12.42 -5.29
C GLU A 91 -1.91 11.19 -4.37
N LEU A 92 -3.08 10.94 -3.77
CA LEU A 92 -3.32 9.75 -2.95
C LEU A 92 -3.17 8.46 -3.77
N GLU A 93 -3.69 8.42 -4.99
CA GLU A 93 -3.51 7.29 -5.91
C GLU A 93 -2.04 7.07 -6.29
N SER A 94 -1.31 8.15 -6.59
CA SER A 94 0.11 8.10 -6.93
C SER A 94 0.93 7.57 -5.76
N TYR A 95 0.59 7.97 -4.53
CA TYR A 95 1.20 7.43 -3.32
C TYR A 95 0.87 5.95 -3.10
N ALA A 96 -0.39 5.55 -3.33
CA ALA A 96 -0.81 4.16 -3.22
C ALA A 96 -0.12 3.25 -4.26
N GLU A 97 0.13 3.77 -5.47
CA GLU A 97 0.93 3.11 -6.51
C GLU A 97 2.39 2.91 -6.08
N ALA A 98 3.04 3.99 -5.65
CA ALA A 98 4.44 3.98 -5.24
C ALA A 98 4.71 3.18 -3.95
N THR A 99 3.66 2.77 -3.23
CA THR A 99 3.77 1.98 -2.00
C THR A 99 3.12 0.61 -2.12
N TYR A 100 1.79 0.53 -2.18
CA TYR A 100 1.07 -0.74 -2.14
C TYR A 100 1.15 -1.51 -3.47
N SER A 101 1.00 -0.85 -4.62
CA SER A 101 1.18 -1.54 -5.92
C SER A 101 2.62 -2.01 -6.11
N THR A 102 3.59 -1.16 -5.77
CA THR A 102 5.02 -1.50 -5.83
C THR A 102 5.37 -2.75 -4.99
N LEU A 103 4.76 -2.93 -3.82
CA LEU A 103 4.96 -4.16 -3.02
C LEU A 103 4.37 -5.40 -3.69
N LEU A 104 3.30 -5.25 -4.48
CA LEU A 104 2.76 -6.33 -5.30
C LEU A 104 3.70 -6.63 -6.47
N TYR A 105 4.27 -5.62 -7.15
CA TYR A 105 5.30 -5.82 -8.19
C TYR A 105 6.54 -6.56 -7.67
N LEU A 106 7.03 -6.17 -6.49
CA LEU A 106 8.11 -6.88 -5.80
C LEU A 106 7.74 -8.34 -5.51
N THR A 107 6.49 -8.61 -5.17
CA THR A 107 6.04 -9.97 -4.87
C THR A 107 5.84 -10.80 -6.14
N LEU A 108 5.31 -10.21 -7.22
CA LEU A 108 5.16 -10.85 -8.52
C LEU A 108 6.51 -11.19 -9.16
N SER A 109 7.48 -10.27 -9.10
CA SER A 109 8.85 -10.51 -9.57
C SER A 109 9.57 -11.60 -8.77
N ALA A 110 9.25 -11.79 -7.50
CA ALA A 110 9.75 -12.91 -6.70
C ALA A 110 9.10 -14.27 -7.06
N LEU A 111 7.99 -14.29 -7.82
CA LEU A 111 7.33 -15.47 -8.38
C LEU A 111 7.69 -15.71 -9.87
N PRO A 112 8.86 -15.22 -10.29
CA PRO A 112 9.21 -14.94 -11.69
C PRO A 112 8.06 -14.65 -12.66
N VAL A 113 7.08 -13.83 -12.25
CA VAL A 113 5.99 -13.38 -13.14
C VAL A 113 6.38 -12.02 -13.70
N HIS A 114 6.67 -11.98 -15.01
CA HIS A 114 6.99 -10.77 -15.76
C HIS A 114 5.90 -10.53 -16.79
N SER A 115 4.80 -9.90 -16.38
CA SER A 115 3.60 -9.76 -17.21
C SER A 115 2.99 -8.39 -17.04
N VAL A 116 2.91 -7.64 -18.14
CA VAL A 116 2.23 -6.34 -18.21
C VAL A 116 0.81 -6.46 -17.66
N THR A 117 0.11 -7.56 -17.97
CA THR A 117 -1.27 -7.78 -17.52
C THR A 117 -1.35 -7.98 -16.02
N MET A 118 -0.39 -8.71 -15.42
CA MET A 118 -0.36 -8.95 -13.98
C MET A 118 0.07 -7.71 -13.21
N ASP A 119 1.02 -6.93 -13.73
CA ASP A 119 1.41 -5.64 -13.18
C ASP A 119 0.26 -4.63 -13.27
N HIS A 120 -0.49 -4.64 -14.36
CA HIS A 120 -1.68 -3.80 -14.49
C HIS A 120 -2.78 -4.19 -13.46
N LEU A 121 -3.03 -5.49 -13.27
CA LEU A 121 -3.93 -5.97 -12.21
C LEU A 121 -3.43 -5.59 -10.81
N ALA A 122 -2.13 -5.76 -10.56
CA ALA A 122 -1.50 -5.40 -9.30
C ALA A 122 -1.55 -3.88 -9.05
N SER A 123 -1.49 -3.04 -10.08
CA SER A 123 -1.64 -1.58 -9.97
C SER A 123 -2.98 -1.23 -9.35
N HIS A 124 -4.07 -1.70 -9.95
CA HIS A 124 -5.40 -1.38 -9.43
C HIS A 124 -5.65 -1.98 -8.04
N ILE A 125 -5.27 -3.24 -7.81
CA ILE A 125 -5.45 -3.87 -6.50
C ILE A 125 -4.60 -3.17 -5.43
N GLY A 126 -3.38 -2.78 -5.77
CA GLY A 126 -2.45 -2.04 -4.91
C GLY A 126 -2.98 -0.66 -4.57
N LYS A 127 -3.41 0.12 -5.56
CA LYS A 127 -4.06 1.42 -5.36
C LYS A 127 -5.27 1.32 -4.44
N ALA A 128 -6.17 0.37 -4.69
CA ALA A 128 -7.33 0.14 -3.83
C ALA A 128 -6.93 -0.17 -2.38
N ALA A 129 -5.97 -1.08 -2.19
CA ALA A 129 -5.48 -1.47 -0.86
C ALA A 129 -4.79 -0.30 -0.13
N GLY A 130 -4.04 0.54 -0.86
CA GLY A 130 -3.37 1.72 -0.33
C GLY A 130 -4.32 2.83 0.08
N ILE A 131 -5.31 3.15 -0.77
CA ILE A 131 -6.38 4.10 -0.43
C ILE A 131 -7.13 3.62 0.82
N ALA A 132 -7.52 2.35 0.87
CA ALA A 132 -8.18 1.77 2.03
C ALA A 132 -7.29 1.79 3.29
N ALA A 133 -5.97 1.67 3.14
CA ALA A 133 -5.05 1.81 4.27
C ALA A 133 -4.96 3.24 4.80
N VAL A 134 -4.95 4.23 3.92
CA VAL A 134 -5.00 5.65 4.30
C VAL A 134 -6.31 5.95 5.03
N LEU A 135 -7.45 5.49 4.51
CA LEU A 135 -8.74 5.65 5.20
C LEU A 135 -8.74 5.00 6.60
N ARG A 136 -8.24 3.77 6.73
CA ARG A 136 -8.06 3.10 8.03
C ARG A 136 -7.16 3.88 9.00
N GLY A 137 -6.21 4.63 8.46
CA GLY A 137 -5.29 5.46 9.24
C GLY A 137 -5.91 6.76 9.74
N VAL A 138 -7.00 7.27 9.13
CA VAL A 138 -7.58 8.59 9.46
C VAL A 138 -7.88 8.72 10.96
N PRO A 139 -8.62 7.81 11.63
CA PRO A 139 -8.89 7.96 13.07
C PRO A 139 -7.62 7.91 13.92
N LEU A 140 -6.66 7.06 13.55
CA LEU A 140 -5.43 6.81 14.30
C LEU A 140 -4.45 7.99 14.21
N LEU A 141 -4.38 8.63 13.05
CA LEU A 141 -3.52 9.79 12.80
C LEU A 141 -4.18 11.10 13.24
N ALA A 142 -5.51 11.19 13.19
CA ALA A 142 -6.26 12.34 13.71
C ALA A 142 -6.15 12.44 15.23
N PHE A 143 -6.16 11.29 15.93
CA PHE A 143 -6.12 11.23 17.39
C PHE A 143 -5.03 10.25 17.84
N PRO A 144 -3.74 10.63 17.72
CA PRO A 144 -2.65 9.77 18.10
C PRO A 144 -2.71 9.44 19.60
N GLY A 145 -2.46 8.18 19.94
CA GLY A 145 -2.36 7.74 21.33
C GLY A 145 -1.18 8.39 22.08
N PRO A 146 -1.13 8.24 23.42
CA PRO A 146 -0.02 8.75 24.22
C PRO A 146 1.33 8.20 23.73
N PRO A 147 2.43 8.95 23.88
CA PRO A 147 3.75 8.49 23.45
C PRO A 147 4.15 7.19 24.15
N ASN A 148 4.72 6.26 23.37
CA ASN A 148 5.19 4.98 23.90
C ASN A 148 6.33 5.18 24.91
N HIS A 149 6.16 4.71 26.15
CA HIS A 149 7.17 4.79 27.21
C HIS A 149 8.36 3.81 27.05
N HIS A 150 8.31 2.89 26.08
CA HIS A 150 9.34 1.88 25.82
C HIS A 150 10.24 2.20 24.62
N SER A 151 10.31 3.47 24.20
CA SER A 151 11.23 3.88 23.14
C SER A 151 12.67 3.88 23.67
N ASN A 152 13.54 3.03 23.12
CA ASN A 152 14.99 3.08 23.32
C ASN A 152 15.65 4.28 22.61
N ASN A 153 14.89 5.28 22.13
CA ASN A 153 15.51 6.50 21.64
C ASN A 153 16.28 7.15 22.80
N PRO A 154 17.57 7.48 22.62
CA PRO A 154 18.38 8.04 23.69
C PRO A 154 17.70 9.30 24.23
N ALA A 155 17.43 9.31 25.53
CA ALA A 155 17.04 10.51 26.24
C ALA A 155 18.25 11.46 26.22
N GLY A 156 18.11 12.66 25.63
CA GLY A 156 19.08 13.73 25.84
C GLY A 156 19.85 14.26 24.63
N LEU A 157 19.15 14.70 23.59
CA LEU A 157 19.67 15.73 22.68
C LEU A 157 19.05 17.12 22.93
N GLY A 158 18.30 17.30 24.03
CA GLY A 158 17.66 18.58 24.36
C GLY A 158 16.59 19.03 23.36
N LEU A 159 16.24 18.19 22.37
CA LEU A 159 15.22 18.48 21.38
C LEU A 159 13.84 18.19 21.97
N PRO A 160 12.91 19.16 21.96
CA PRO A 160 11.56 18.94 22.49
C PRO A 160 10.90 17.78 21.74
N SER A 161 10.40 16.79 22.49
CA SER A 161 9.50 15.78 21.95
C SER A 161 8.25 16.50 21.48
N ARG A 162 8.01 16.54 20.18
CA ARG A 162 6.80 17.16 19.63
C ARG A 162 5.61 16.39 20.21
N GLU A 163 4.68 17.08 20.88
CA GLU A 163 3.33 16.55 21.05
C GLU A 163 2.85 16.11 19.67
N ARG A 164 2.49 14.83 19.50
CA ARG A 164 1.99 14.33 18.22
C ARG A 164 0.69 15.08 17.93
N ARG A 165 0.79 16.14 17.13
CA ARG A 165 -0.39 16.83 16.62
C ARG A 165 -1.07 15.89 15.66
N GLY A 166 -2.37 15.70 15.86
CA GLY A 166 -3.20 14.94 14.95
C GLY A 166 -3.13 15.52 13.53
N VAL A 167 -3.34 14.66 12.55
CA VAL A 167 -3.37 15.02 11.13
C VAL A 167 -4.53 14.31 10.46
N ILE A 168 -5.23 15.02 9.57
CA ILE A 168 -6.23 14.42 8.69
C ILE A 168 -5.59 14.10 7.33
N THR A 169 -5.61 12.82 6.95
CA THR A 169 -5.00 12.33 5.69
C THR A 169 -6.02 12.18 4.56
N LEU A 170 -7.18 12.81 4.65
CA LEU A 170 -8.13 12.88 3.54
C LEU A 170 -7.63 13.91 2.50
N PRO A 171 -7.87 13.68 1.19
CA PRO A 171 -7.52 14.64 0.14
C PRO A 171 -8.20 16.00 0.32
N LEU A 172 -7.44 17.09 0.18
CA LEU A 172 -7.94 18.46 0.38
C LEU A 172 -9.05 18.84 -0.62
N ASP A 173 -8.97 18.38 -1.87
CA ASP A 173 -10.01 18.57 -2.88
C ASP A 173 -11.35 17.95 -2.45
N VAL A 174 -11.33 16.73 -1.93
CA VAL A 174 -12.52 16.04 -1.41
C VAL A 174 -13.06 16.70 -0.15
N MET A 175 -12.17 17.12 0.77
CA MET A 175 -12.58 17.86 1.97
C MET A 175 -13.29 19.16 1.58
N SER A 176 -12.75 19.89 0.59
CA SER A 176 -13.37 21.11 0.08
C SER A 176 -14.73 20.85 -0.57
N GLN A 177 -14.87 19.79 -1.36
CA GLN A 177 -16.13 19.45 -2.05
C GLN A 177 -17.23 19.02 -1.08
N SER A 178 -16.87 18.33 -0.01
CA SER A 178 -17.79 17.88 1.05
C SER A 178 -18.06 18.93 2.13
N GLY A 179 -17.40 20.10 2.07
CA GLY A 179 -17.49 21.12 3.12
C GLY A 179 -16.80 20.74 4.44
N LEU A 180 -16.04 19.63 4.46
CA LEU A 180 -15.34 19.14 5.64
C LEU A 180 -14.17 20.06 6.01
N ARG A 181 -14.13 20.48 7.28
CA ARG A 181 -13.01 21.25 7.84
C ARG A 181 -12.22 20.40 8.82
N GLU A 182 -10.90 20.54 8.79
CA GLU A 182 -10.03 19.79 9.70
C GLU A 182 -10.37 20.03 11.17
N GLU A 183 -10.66 21.29 11.52
CA GLU A 183 -11.05 21.69 12.88
C GLU A 183 -12.32 20.99 13.37
N THR A 184 -13.33 20.79 12.50
CA THR A 184 -14.58 20.14 12.91
C THR A 184 -14.34 18.66 13.22
N VAL A 185 -13.44 18.00 12.48
CA VAL A 185 -13.00 16.63 12.79
C VAL A 185 -12.33 16.57 14.16
N PHE A 186 -11.38 17.46 14.47
CA PHE A 186 -10.73 17.43 15.79
C PHE A 186 -11.67 17.73 16.95
N ARG A 187 -12.71 18.55 16.74
CA ARG A 187 -13.69 18.89 17.79
C ARG A 187 -14.79 17.85 17.98
N GLN A 188 -15.25 17.23 16.90
CA GLN A 188 -16.47 16.41 16.88
C GLN A 188 -16.21 14.94 16.52
N GLY A 189 -14.98 14.59 16.14
CA GLY A 189 -14.59 13.25 15.71
C GLY A 189 -15.42 12.79 14.52
N GLY A 190 -15.93 11.56 14.60
CA GLY A 190 -16.79 10.96 13.57
C GLY A 190 -18.10 11.71 13.27
N LYS A 191 -18.51 12.67 14.11
CA LYS A 191 -19.72 13.46 13.91
C LYS A 191 -19.51 14.75 13.12
N ALA A 192 -18.29 15.00 12.64
CA ALA A 192 -17.99 16.19 11.86
C ALA A 192 -18.81 16.20 10.55
N ASP A 193 -19.48 17.32 10.31
CA ASP A 193 -20.26 17.52 9.09
C ASP A 193 -19.38 17.42 7.84
N GLY A 194 -19.89 16.77 6.79
CA GLY A 194 -19.14 16.45 5.56
C GLY A 194 -18.15 15.28 5.66
N LEU A 195 -17.90 14.71 6.85
CA LEU A 195 -16.90 13.65 7.00
C LEU A 195 -17.29 12.35 6.28
N GLN A 196 -18.53 11.90 6.45
CA GLN A 196 -19.02 10.68 5.80
C GLN A 196 -18.99 10.83 4.28
N ASP A 197 -19.36 12.00 3.74
CA ASP A 197 -19.32 12.28 2.29
C ASP A 197 -17.88 12.31 1.74
N ALA A 198 -16.94 12.86 2.52
CA ALA A 198 -15.52 12.83 2.17
C ALA A 198 -14.98 11.40 2.13
N VAL A 199 -15.29 10.61 3.17
CA VAL A 199 -14.89 9.20 3.27
C VAL A 199 -15.54 8.38 2.15
N PHE A 200 -16.81 8.62 1.83
CA PHE A 200 -17.52 8.01 0.72
C PHE A 200 -16.83 8.26 -0.61
N SER A 201 -16.47 9.51 -0.90
CA SER A 201 -15.81 9.89 -2.15
C SER A 201 -14.48 9.17 -2.33
N VAL A 202 -13.65 9.12 -1.28
CA VAL A 202 -12.35 8.42 -1.30
C VAL A 202 -12.53 6.89 -1.37
N ALA A 203 -13.49 6.33 -0.63
CA ALA A 203 -13.78 4.89 -0.64
C ALA A 203 -14.34 4.42 -1.99
N THR A 204 -15.10 5.29 -2.67
CA THR A 204 -15.58 5.04 -4.04
C THR A 204 -14.40 4.87 -4.99
N ARG A 205 -13.38 5.73 -4.91
CA ARG A 205 -12.17 5.59 -5.74
C ARG A 205 -11.46 4.25 -5.53
N ALA A 206 -11.34 3.79 -4.28
CA ALA A 206 -10.78 2.47 -3.98
C ALA A 206 -11.64 1.32 -4.57
N SER A 207 -12.97 1.48 -4.50
CA SER A 207 -13.92 0.50 -5.04
C SER A 207 -13.86 0.42 -6.56
N ASP A 208 -13.74 1.55 -7.25
CA ASP A 208 -13.59 1.63 -8.70
C ASP A 208 -12.37 0.85 -9.18
N HIS A 209 -11.22 0.98 -8.50
CA HIS A 209 -10.04 0.19 -8.83
C HIS A 209 -10.29 -1.33 -8.69
N LEU A 210 -10.99 -1.78 -7.65
CA LEU A 210 -11.34 -3.20 -7.53
C LEU A 210 -12.32 -3.66 -8.62
N ILE A 211 -13.26 -2.81 -9.02
CA ILE A 211 -14.19 -3.08 -10.12
C ILE A 211 -13.43 -3.19 -11.45
N THR A 212 -12.50 -2.25 -11.72
CA THR A 212 -11.63 -2.27 -12.89
C THR A 212 -10.78 -3.55 -12.92
N ALA A 213 -10.10 -3.89 -11.81
CA ALA A 213 -9.32 -5.12 -11.73
C ALA A 213 -10.15 -6.39 -11.98
N ARG A 214 -11.39 -6.47 -11.46
CA ARG A 214 -12.30 -7.59 -11.73
C ARG A 214 -12.76 -7.63 -13.19
N THR A 215 -12.98 -6.48 -13.80
CA THR A 215 -13.38 -6.34 -15.20
C THR A 215 -12.25 -6.78 -16.11
N MET A 216 -11.03 -6.31 -15.86
CA MET A 216 -9.82 -6.78 -16.55
C MET A 216 -9.63 -8.28 -16.39
N LEU A 217 -9.74 -8.81 -15.18
CA LEU A 217 -9.63 -10.25 -14.95
C LEU A 217 -10.70 -11.03 -15.72
N LYS A 218 -11.93 -10.53 -15.78
CA LYS A 218 -12.98 -11.13 -16.59
C LYS A 218 -12.56 -11.15 -18.07
N ASN A 219 -12.01 -10.06 -18.59
CA ASN A 219 -11.52 -9.99 -19.97
C ASN A 219 -10.40 -10.99 -20.23
N VAL A 220 -9.37 -11.02 -19.37
CA VAL A 220 -8.24 -11.96 -19.46
C VAL A 220 -8.72 -13.42 -19.45
N ARG A 221 -9.70 -13.76 -18.61
CA ARG A 221 -10.29 -15.12 -18.58
C ARG A 221 -11.07 -15.50 -19.84
N HIS A 222 -11.49 -14.53 -20.64
CA HIS A 222 -12.14 -14.75 -21.93
C HIS A 222 -11.19 -14.48 -23.10
N ASN A 223 -9.86 -14.46 -22.86
CA ASN A 223 -8.84 -14.14 -23.84
C ASN A 223 -9.16 -12.82 -24.57
N LYS A 224 -9.41 -11.77 -23.79
CA LYS A 224 -9.59 -10.40 -24.29
C LYS A 224 -8.58 -9.48 -23.62
N ALA A 225 -8.16 -8.45 -24.36
CA ALA A 225 -7.29 -7.41 -23.83
C ALA A 225 -7.88 -6.79 -22.55
N PRO A 226 -7.05 -6.22 -21.65
CA PRO A 226 -7.49 -5.73 -20.34
C PRO A 226 -8.64 -4.71 -20.39
N GLY A 227 -8.79 -3.98 -21.50
CA GLY A 227 -9.90 -3.06 -21.76
C GLY A 227 -9.49 -1.59 -21.75
N HIS A 228 -8.28 -1.28 -21.28
CA HIS A 228 -7.63 0.01 -21.42
C HIS A 228 -6.11 -0.17 -21.33
N GLU A 229 -5.37 0.86 -21.76
CA GLU A 229 -3.91 0.90 -21.67
C GLU A 229 -3.44 0.98 -20.22
N TYR A 230 -2.24 0.43 -19.97
CA TYR A 230 -1.60 0.50 -18.68
C TYR A 230 -0.77 1.79 -18.56
N GLU A 231 -1.19 2.68 -17.68
CA GLU A 231 -0.60 4.02 -17.53
C GLU A 231 0.88 4.03 -17.11
N TYR A 232 1.37 2.96 -16.48
CA TYR A 232 2.77 2.85 -16.01
C TYR A 232 3.66 1.97 -16.88
N ILE A 233 3.18 1.53 -18.05
CA ILE A 233 3.94 0.63 -18.93
C ILE A 233 5.31 1.18 -19.36
N GLY A 234 5.44 2.51 -19.43
CA GLY A 234 6.67 3.20 -19.84
C GLY A 234 7.59 3.67 -18.71
N GLU A 235 7.27 3.36 -17.44
CA GLU A 235 8.16 3.72 -16.33
C GLU A 235 9.41 2.82 -16.32
N GLN A 236 10.55 3.39 -15.93
CA GLN A 236 11.86 2.71 -15.98
C GLN A 236 11.93 1.44 -15.11
N GLU A 237 11.08 1.38 -14.10
CA GLU A 237 10.95 0.26 -13.17
C GLU A 237 10.21 -0.93 -13.76
N HIS A 238 9.37 -0.72 -14.78
CA HIS A 238 8.69 -1.77 -15.52
C HIS A 238 9.54 -2.17 -16.73
N GLN A 239 10.30 -3.24 -16.58
CA GLN A 239 11.14 -3.79 -17.65
C GLN A 239 10.48 -5.06 -18.20
N TYR A 240 10.08 -4.99 -19.46
CA TYR A 240 9.56 -6.11 -20.23
C TYR A 240 10.49 -6.36 -21.42
N ASP A 241 10.58 -7.59 -21.94
CA ASP A 241 11.32 -7.85 -23.17
C ASP A 241 10.68 -7.06 -24.34
N ASP A 242 11.48 -6.49 -25.24
CA ASP A 242 11.07 -5.54 -26.29
C ASP A 242 10.03 -6.07 -27.32
N GLN A 243 9.50 -7.28 -27.13
CA GLN A 243 8.48 -7.94 -27.96
C GLN A 243 7.32 -8.52 -27.13
N VAL A 244 6.81 -7.81 -26.12
CA VAL A 244 5.55 -8.24 -25.47
C VAL A 244 4.36 -7.89 -26.35
N GLU A 245 4.14 -8.68 -27.41
CA GLU A 245 2.79 -8.85 -27.94
C GLU A 245 1.95 -9.49 -26.82
N TRP A 246 0.70 -9.02 -26.66
CA TRP A 246 -0.20 -9.61 -25.69
C TRP A 246 -0.52 -11.06 -26.08
N ASP A 247 0.11 -12.01 -25.38
CA ASP A 247 -0.15 -13.44 -25.55
C ASP A 247 -1.41 -13.86 -24.76
N GLU A 248 -2.49 -14.06 -25.52
CA GLU A 248 -3.79 -14.56 -25.04
C GLU A 248 -3.68 -15.84 -24.22
N ALA A 249 -2.81 -16.77 -24.61
CA ALA A 249 -2.69 -18.07 -23.95
C ALA A 249 -1.87 -17.97 -22.66
N GLY A 250 -0.83 -17.12 -22.65
CA GLY A 250 0.04 -16.88 -21.50
C GLY A 250 -0.67 -16.21 -20.33
N ALA A 251 -1.51 -15.21 -20.59
CA ALA A 251 -2.09 -14.36 -19.54
C ALA A 251 -2.95 -15.12 -18.51
N SER A 252 -3.66 -16.18 -18.94
CA SER A 252 -4.48 -17.01 -18.04
C SER A 252 -3.61 -17.87 -17.11
N GLU A 253 -2.50 -18.42 -17.62
CA GLU A 253 -1.56 -19.22 -16.82
C GLU A 253 -0.75 -18.33 -15.87
N GLU A 254 -0.32 -17.15 -16.32
CA GLU A 254 0.33 -16.14 -15.48
C GLU A 254 -0.59 -15.67 -14.36
N TYR A 255 -1.89 -15.50 -14.64
CA TYR A 255 -2.87 -15.21 -13.60
C TYR A 255 -2.98 -16.34 -12.56
N LYS A 256 -3.00 -17.61 -12.98
CA LYS A 256 -3.03 -18.73 -12.03
C LYS A 256 -1.79 -18.74 -11.12
N ARG A 257 -0.61 -18.42 -11.67
CA ARG A 257 0.65 -18.33 -10.91
C ARG A 257 0.69 -17.15 -9.95
N SER A 258 0.14 -16.01 -10.35
CA SER A 258 0.09 -14.77 -9.55
C SER A 258 -1.11 -14.68 -8.60
N TYR A 259 -2.10 -15.56 -8.74
CA TYR A 259 -3.37 -15.48 -8.03
C TYR A 259 -3.23 -15.27 -6.51
N GLY A 260 -2.30 -16.01 -5.87
CA GLY A 260 -2.07 -15.91 -4.43
C GLY A 260 -1.62 -14.51 -3.98
N VAL A 261 -0.91 -13.78 -4.83
CA VAL A 261 -0.45 -12.41 -4.58
C VAL A 261 -1.59 -11.41 -4.70
N LEU A 262 -2.43 -11.57 -5.72
CA LEU A 262 -3.51 -10.62 -6.06
C LEU A 262 -4.75 -10.82 -5.18
N MET A 263 -5.08 -12.07 -4.83
CA MET A 263 -6.31 -12.42 -4.13
C MET A 263 -6.40 -11.81 -2.73
N GLY A 264 -5.35 -11.94 -1.91
CA GLY A 264 -5.38 -11.52 -0.51
C GLY A 264 -5.71 -10.03 -0.34
N PRO A 265 -4.93 -9.12 -0.95
CA PRO A 265 -5.21 -7.68 -0.90
C PRO A 265 -6.57 -7.32 -1.53
N SER A 266 -6.97 -7.97 -2.63
CA SER A 266 -8.25 -7.67 -3.28
C SER A 266 -9.45 -8.01 -2.38
N ILE A 267 -9.49 -9.22 -1.81
CA ILE A 267 -10.60 -9.67 -0.96
C ILE A 267 -10.63 -8.92 0.37
N SER A 268 -9.48 -8.78 1.04
CA SER A 268 -9.43 -8.09 2.32
C SER A 268 -9.82 -6.61 2.20
N THR A 269 -9.41 -5.95 1.12
CA THR A 269 -9.82 -4.57 0.83
C THR A 269 -11.31 -4.48 0.54
N GLN A 270 -11.87 -5.37 -0.30
CA GLN A 270 -13.32 -5.38 -0.56
C GLN A 270 -14.14 -5.57 0.71
N LEU A 271 -13.80 -6.56 1.55
CA LEU A 271 -14.55 -6.84 2.77
C LEU A 271 -14.53 -5.64 3.73
N TRP A 272 -13.40 -4.93 3.80
CA TRP A 272 -13.29 -3.73 4.60
C TRP A 272 -14.14 -2.57 4.03
N LEU A 273 -14.12 -2.36 2.71
CA LEU A 273 -14.97 -1.35 2.04
C LEU A 273 -16.46 -1.66 2.19
N ASP A 274 -16.87 -2.92 2.03
CA ASP A 274 -18.26 -3.37 2.24
C ASP A 274 -18.73 -3.10 3.68
N ARG A 275 -17.81 -3.27 4.65
CA ARG A 275 -18.10 -2.99 6.06
C ARG A 275 -18.22 -1.49 6.31
N LEU A 276 -17.32 -0.69 5.73
CA LEU A 276 -17.38 0.77 5.80
C LEU A 276 -18.71 1.29 5.24
N GLN A 277 -19.13 0.79 4.07
CA GLN A 277 -20.42 1.13 3.47
C GLN A 277 -21.61 0.77 4.38
N LYS A 278 -21.61 -0.40 5.03
CA LYS A 278 -22.67 -0.81 5.97
C LYS A 278 -22.74 0.05 7.23
N LEU A 279 -21.66 0.74 7.54
CA LEU A 279 -21.57 1.67 8.66
C LEU A 279 -21.76 3.12 8.17
N ASP A 280 -22.34 3.30 6.99
CA ASP A 280 -22.63 4.61 6.41
C ASP A 280 -21.38 5.51 6.36
N PHE A 281 -20.25 4.90 6.00
CA PHE A 281 -18.95 5.56 5.87
C PHE A 281 -18.45 6.25 7.17
N ASP A 282 -18.98 5.85 8.33
CA ASP A 282 -18.44 6.23 9.64
C ASP A 282 -17.09 5.56 9.88
N ILE A 283 -16.01 6.25 9.48
CA ILE A 283 -14.64 5.78 9.62
C ILE A 283 -14.18 5.67 11.09
N PHE A 284 -14.88 6.31 12.02
CA PHE A 284 -14.59 6.26 13.46
C PHE A 284 -15.31 5.12 14.19
N SER A 285 -16.15 4.36 13.48
CA SER A 285 -16.91 3.28 14.08
C SER A 285 -15.98 2.20 14.67
N PRO A 286 -16.11 1.83 15.96
CA PRO A 286 -15.28 0.80 16.58
C PRO A 286 -15.45 -0.58 15.92
N LYS A 287 -16.58 -0.80 15.23
CA LYS A 287 -16.87 -2.02 14.48
C LYS A 287 -15.92 -2.22 13.28
N LEU A 288 -15.28 -1.16 12.78
CA LEU A 288 -14.28 -1.28 11.72
C LEU A 288 -12.97 -1.94 12.18
N HIS A 289 -12.65 -1.85 13.47
CA HIS A 289 -11.43 -2.44 14.04
C HIS A 289 -11.59 -3.92 14.42
N ALA A 290 -12.82 -4.45 14.42
CA ALA A 290 -13.07 -5.84 14.73
C ALA A 290 -12.43 -6.77 13.68
N PRO A 291 -11.89 -7.94 14.06
CA PRO A 291 -11.40 -8.93 13.11
C PRO A 291 -12.44 -9.27 12.03
N GLU A 292 -12.00 -9.39 10.77
CA GLU A 292 -12.86 -9.82 9.67
C GLU A 292 -12.96 -11.35 9.62
N TRP A 293 -13.91 -11.89 10.40
CA TRP A 293 -14.13 -13.32 10.51
C TRP A 293 -14.55 -13.97 9.18
N LYS A 294 -15.11 -13.21 8.22
CA LYS A 294 -15.49 -13.75 6.91
C LYS A 294 -14.29 -13.95 5.99
N LEU A 295 -13.16 -13.30 6.26
CA LEU A 295 -12.00 -13.31 5.37
C LEU A 295 -11.52 -14.73 5.03
N PRO A 296 -11.31 -15.66 5.99
CA PRO A 296 -10.87 -17.02 5.66
C PRO A 296 -11.86 -17.77 4.77
N PHE A 297 -13.16 -17.65 5.07
CA PHE A 297 -14.21 -18.35 4.32
C PHE A 297 -14.37 -17.78 2.90
N VAL A 298 -14.39 -16.46 2.76
CA VAL A 298 -14.51 -15.79 1.46
C VAL A 298 -13.27 -16.05 0.62
N ALA A 299 -12.07 -15.97 1.20
CA ALA A 299 -10.82 -16.28 0.51
C ALA A 299 -10.78 -17.74 0.04
N TRP A 300 -11.20 -18.69 0.87
CA TRP A 300 -11.31 -20.11 0.48
C TRP A 300 -12.33 -20.32 -0.64
N TRP A 301 -13.51 -19.71 -0.55
CA TRP A 301 -14.53 -19.86 -1.58
C TRP A 301 -14.08 -19.29 -2.93
N LYS A 302 -13.46 -18.11 -2.90
CA LYS A 302 -12.93 -17.43 -4.09
C LYS A 302 -11.74 -18.17 -4.70
N SER A 303 -10.89 -18.79 -3.88
CA SER A 303 -9.76 -19.58 -4.37
C SER A 303 -10.20 -20.80 -5.17
N ARG A 304 -11.31 -21.45 -4.79
CA ARG A 304 -11.91 -22.54 -5.56
C ARG A 304 -12.41 -22.14 -6.95
N GLN A 305 -12.67 -20.85 -7.18
CA GLN A 305 -13.17 -20.31 -8.45
C GLN A 305 -12.11 -19.48 -9.20
N THR A 306 -10.92 -19.34 -8.61
CA THR A 306 -9.84 -18.45 -9.05
C THR A 306 -10.36 -17.02 -9.31
N ARG A 307 -11.19 -16.52 -8.39
CA ARG A 307 -11.82 -15.18 -8.48
C ARG A 307 -11.24 -14.22 -7.44
N LEU A 308 -11.39 -12.93 -7.73
CA LEU A 308 -11.15 -11.81 -6.82
C LEU A 308 -12.48 -11.29 -6.23
#